data_AF-F5X5D9-F1
#
_entry.id   AF-F5X5D9-F1
#
_cell.length_a   1.000
_cell.length_b   1.000
_cell.length_c   1.000
_cell.angle_alpha   90.00
_cell.angle_beta   90.00
_cell.angle_gamma   90.00
#
_symmetry.space_group_name_H-M   'P 1'
#
loop_
_entity.id
_entity.type
_entity.pdbx_description
1 polymer ?
#
loop_
_entity_poly.entity_id
_entity_poly.type
_entity_poly.pdbx_seq_one_letter_code
_entity_poly.pdbx_strand_id
1 'polypeptide(L)'
;MENRIAELRKEKGMTLKQLGETLGVRDNTLSQYETGKRNPQLGLLQEIADLFQVSIEYLTKNTDKRDFPVNNDKDMLKILDMIDNHTISLLNLSKLTMLELALRILKKREEFSEGKYQKYKDTAFTTLHIIEKEVEVLDRYKKVRKEHNDTVELIYEKLIHDETNITPNEVLTFIEEADRIDFEELKKILVFSNIFLI
;
A
#
# COMPACT_ATOMS: atom_id res chain seq x y z
N MET A 1 -8.65 -20.88 -17.49
CA MET A 1 -8.68 -19.80 -16.49
C MET A 1 -7.38 -19.87 -15.73
N GLU A 2 -6.59 -18.80 -15.73
CA GLU A 2 -5.28 -18.76 -15.05
C GLU A 2 -5.49 -18.80 -13.53
N ASN A 3 -4.84 -19.74 -12.85
CA ASN A 3 -4.88 -19.89 -11.39
C ASN A 3 -3.47 -19.65 -10.83
N ARG A 4 -3.36 -18.74 -9.84
CA ARG A 4 -2.09 -18.38 -9.18
C ARG A 4 -1.39 -19.57 -8.53
N ILE A 5 -2.13 -20.59 -8.08
CA ILE A 5 -1.56 -21.83 -7.54
C ILE A 5 -0.70 -22.53 -8.60
N ALA A 6 -1.20 -22.64 -9.83
CA ALA A 6 -0.48 -23.28 -10.92
C ALA A 6 0.77 -22.48 -11.33
N GLU A 7 0.66 -21.14 -11.33
CA GLU A 7 1.76 -20.22 -11.61
C GLU A 7 2.87 -20.39 -10.56
N LEU A 8 2.55 -20.24 -9.27
CA LEU A 8 3.49 -20.35 -8.16
C LEU A 8 4.15 -21.73 -8.09
N ARG A 9 3.39 -22.79 -8.35
CA ARG A 9 3.93 -24.15 -8.45
C ARG A 9 4.99 -24.26 -9.54
N LYS A 10 4.70 -23.73 -10.73
CA LYS A 10 5.63 -23.73 -11.87
C LYS A 10 6.84 -22.84 -11.61
N GLU A 11 6.67 -21.68 -10.98
CA GLU A 11 7.76 -20.80 -10.55
C GLU A 11 8.74 -21.54 -9.61
N LYS A 12 8.23 -22.38 -8.72
CA LYS A 12 9.03 -23.23 -7.83
C LYS A 12 9.55 -24.51 -8.48
N GLY A 13 9.25 -24.75 -9.76
CA GLY A 13 9.67 -25.95 -10.48
C GLY A 13 9.04 -27.24 -9.97
N MET A 14 7.89 -27.16 -9.29
CA MET A 14 7.24 -28.31 -8.67
C MET A 14 6.27 -29.00 -9.64
N THR A 15 6.22 -30.33 -9.59
CA THR A 15 5.15 -31.13 -10.22
C THR A 15 3.86 -31.08 -9.38
N LEU A 16 2.72 -31.42 -9.97
CA LEU A 16 1.46 -31.56 -9.23
C LEU A 16 1.61 -32.55 -8.06
N LYS A 17 2.33 -33.65 -8.28
CA LYS A 17 2.61 -34.66 -7.27
C LYS A 17 3.37 -34.11 -6.07
N GLN A 18 4.46 -33.38 -6.34
CA GLN A 18 5.28 -32.78 -5.28
C GLN A 18 4.51 -31.75 -4.46
N LEU A 19 3.70 -30.90 -5.11
CA LEU A 19 2.88 -29.93 -4.39
C LEU A 19 1.77 -30.63 -3.59
N GLY A 20 1.15 -31.66 -4.18
CA GLY A 20 0.17 -32.49 -3.50
C GLY A 20 0.71 -33.17 -2.24
N GLU A 21 1.89 -33.79 -2.34
CA GLU A 21 2.60 -34.38 -1.20
C GLU A 21 2.92 -33.35 -0.11
N THR A 22 3.33 -32.14 -0.51
CA THR A 22 3.67 -31.05 0.43
C THR A 22 2.44 -30.55 1.20
N LEU A 23 1.28 -30.48 0.54
CA LEU A 23 0.04 -29.96 1.12
C LEU A 23 -0.88 -31.07 1.68
N GLY A 24 -0.48 -32.34 1.59
CA GLY A 24 -1.34 -33.46 1.96
C GLY A 24 -2.59 -33.61 1.08
N VAL A 25 -2.54 -33.14 -0.17
CA VAL A 25 -3.65 -33.14 -1.14
C VAL A 25 -3.34 -34.09 -2.30
N ARG A 26 -4.33 -34.86 -2.76
CA ARG A 26 -4.17 -35.72 -3.95
C ARG A 26 -3.97 -34.89 -5.21
N ASP A 27 -3.11 -35.33 -6.11
CA ASP A 27 -2.77 -34.66 -7.39
C ASP A 27 -4.00 -34.29 -8.21
N ASN A 28 -5.00 -35.20 -8.26
CA ASN A 28 -6.25 -34.97 -8.98
C ASN A 28 -7.07 -33.81 -8.40
N THR A 29 -7.02 -33.63 -7.08
CA THR A 29 -7.73 -32.58 -6.35
C THR A 29 -7.01 -31.26 -6.55
N LEU A 30 -5.68 -31.27 -6.48
CA LEU A 30 -4.85 -30.10 -6.80
C LEU A 30 -5.03 -29.66 -8.25
N SER A 31 -5.10 -30.60 -9.19
CA SER A 31 -5.40 -30.31 -10.61
C SER A 31 -6.78 -29.65 -10.78
N GLN A 32 -7.80 -30.09 -10.03
CA GLN A 32 -9.12 -29.44 -10.04
C GLN A 32 -9.06 -28.02 -9.47
N TYR A 33 -8.23 -27.76 -8.46
CA TYR A 33 -7.98 -26.40 -7.96
C TYR A 33 -7.32 -25.54 -9.05
N GLU A 34 -6.21 -25.99 -9.61
CA GLU A 34 -5.46 -25.25 -10.63
C GLU A 34 -6.27 -24.97 -11.92
N THR A 35 -7.27 -25.80 -12.22
CA THR A 35 -8.15 -25.62 -13.38
C THR A 35 -9.43 -24.84 -13.06
N GLY A 36 -9.65 -24.47 -11.79
CA GLY A 36 -10.85 -23.77 -11.33
C GLY A 36 -12.11 -24.63 -11.27
N LYS A 37 -11.98 -25.96 -11.44
CA LYS A 37 -13.11 -26.91 -11.32
C LYS A 37 -13.58 -27.05 -9.88
N ARG A 38 -12.71 -26.76 -8.92
CA ARG A 38 -12.99 -26.76 -7.49
C ARG A 38 -12.23 -25.60 -6.85
N ASN A 39 -12.76 -25.05 -5.76
CA ASN A 39 -12.04 -24.08 -4.94
C ASN A 39 -11.48 -24.76 -3.70
N PRO A 40 -10.22 -24.47 -3.30
CA PRO A 40 -9.70 -24.92 -2.02
C PRO A 40 -10.47 -24.23 -0.87
N GLN A 41 -10.58 -24.90 0.27
CA GLN A 41 -11.13 -24.28 1.47
C GLN A 41 -10.14 -23.27 2.05
N LEU A 42 -10.63 -22.33 2.87
CA LEU A 42 -9.82 -21.24 3.42
C LEU A 42 -8.55 -21.72 4.15
N GLY A 43 -8.65 -22.80 4.93
CA GLY A 43 -7.49 -23.38 5.62
C GLY A 43 -6.39 -23.83 4.65
N LEU A 44 -6.76 -24.54 3.57
CA LEU A 44 -5.81 -24.95 2.55
C LEU A 44 -5.29 -23.76 1.72
N LEU A 45 -6.11 -22.73 1.49
CA LEU A 45 -5.65 -21.48 0.87
C LEU A 45 -4.57 -20.80 1.72
N GLN A 46 -4.72 -20.79 3.05
CA GLN A 46 -3.71 -20.26 3.97
C GLN A 46 -2.41 -21.06 3.90
N GLU A 47 -2.48 -22.39 3.91
CA GLU A 47 -1.29 -23.25 3.80
C GLU A 47 -0.55 -23.02 2.47
N ILE A 48 -1.29 -22.88 1.37
CA ILE A 48 -0.72 -22.55 0.05
C ILE A 48 -0.07 -21.16 0.08
N ALA A 49 -0.72 -20.17 0.70
CA ALA A 49 -0.20 -18.82 0.84
C ALA A 49 1.13 -18.81 1.61
N ASP A 50 1.18 -19.50 2.74
CA ASP A 50 2.37 -19.62 3.58
C ASP A 50 3.52 -20.34 2.85
N LEU A 51 3.21 -21.45 2.16
CA LEU A 51 4.19 -22.23 1.39
C LEU A 51 4.87 -21.37 0.31
N PHE A 52 4.09 -20.56 -0.41
CA PHE A 52 4.59 -19.73 -1.50
C PHE A 52 5.01 -18.32 -1.05
N GLN A 53 4.85 -18.01 0.25
CA GLN A 53 5.09 -16.70 0.85
C GLN A 53 4.36 -15.58 0.11
N VAL A 54 3.05 -15.77 -0.06
CA VAL A 54 2.14 -14.80 -0.71
C VAL A 54 0.91 -14.59 0.17
N SER A 55 0.16 -13.51 -0.07
CA SER A 55 -1.11 -13.31 0.62
C SER A 55 -2.23 -14.17 0.00
N ILE A 56 -3.30 -14.42 0.78
CA ILE A 56 -4.50 -15.08 0.24
C ILE A 56 -5.11 -14.23 -0.87
N GLU A 57 -5.12 -12.90 -0.72
CA GLU A 57 -5.65 -11.98 -1.72
C GLU A 57 -4.91 -12.10 -3.05
N TYR A 58 -3.59 -12.33 -3.01
CA TYR A 58 -2.81 -12.61 -4.22
C TYR A 58 -3.25 -13.94 -4.85
N LEU A 59 -3.35 -15.01 -4.06
CA LEU A 59 -3.80 -16.32 -4.56
C LEU A 59 -5.19 -16.28 -5.20
N THR A 60 -6.11 -15.52 -4.61
CA THR A 60 -7.49 -15.38 -5.09
C THR A 60 -7.63 -14.32 -6.19
N LYS A 61 -6.52 -13.70 -6.64
CA LYS A 61 -6.50 -12.63 -7.65
C LYS A 61 -7.30 -11.38 -7.28
N ASN A 62 -7.46 -11.11 -5.98
CA ASN A 62 -8.00 -9.84 -5.49
C ASN A 62 -6.95 -8.73 -5.51
N THR A 63 -5.67 -9.08 -5.68
CA THR A 63 -4.57 -8.15 -5.89
C THR A 63 -3.48 -8.81 -6.73
N ASP A 64 -2.79 -8.02 -7.55
CA ASP A 64 -1.54 -8.45 -8.18
C ASP A 64 -0.31 -8.12 -7.33
N LYS A 65 -0.51 -7.44 -6.19
CA LYS A 65 0.56 -7.11 -5.24
C LYS A 65 0.99 -8.35 -4.48
N ARG A 66 2.28 -8.67 -4.58
CA ARG A 66 2.90 -9.79 -3.88
C ARG A 66 3.87 -9.28 -2.83
N ASP A 67 3.75 -9.83 -1.62
CA ASP A 67 4.76 -9.68 -0.58
C ASP A 67 5.95 -10.56 -0.90
N PHE A 68 7.14 -9.97 -0.84
CA PHE A 68 8.41 -10.68 -0.81
C PHE A 68 9.16 -10.26 0.45
N PRO A 69 9.45 -11.18 1.39
CA PRO A 69 10.20 -10.84 2.59
C PRO A 69 11.61 -10.35 2.25
N VAL A 70 12.03 -9.21 2.80
CA VAL A 70 13.38 -8.66 2.57
C VAL A 70 14.17 -8.64 3.88
N ASN A 71 14.52 -9.83 4.37
CA ASN A 71 15.14 -9.99 5.69
C ASN A 71 16.65 -9.69 5.70
N ASN A 72 17.31 -9.78 4.53
CA ASN A 72 18.75 -9.56 4.40
C ASN A 72 19.10 -9.04 2.98
N ASP A 73 20.38 -8.77 2.75
CA ASP A 73 20.86 -8.28 1.44
C ASP A 73 20.69 -9.32 0.33
N LYS A 74 20.77 -10.63 0.64
CA LYS A 74 20.57 -11.69 -0.35
C LYS A 74 19.12 -11.69 -0.86
N ASP A 75 18.16 -11.50 0.03
CA ASP A 75 16.74 -11.40 -0.35
C ASP A 75 16.49 -10.16 -1.23
N MET A 76 17.05 -9.01 -0.84
CA MET A 76 17.00 -7.78 -1.64
C MET A 76 17.57 -8.02 -3.04
N LEU A 77 18.78 -8.56 -3.16
CA LEU A 77 19.42 -8.79 -4.46
C LEU A 77 18.63 -9.78 -5.32
N LYS A 78 18.04 -10.80 -4.72
CA LYS A 78 17.16 -11.75 -5.42
C LYS A 78 15.94 -11.05 -6.02
N ILE A 79 15.30 -10.15 -5.27
CA ILE A 79 14.13 -9.41 -5.76
C ILE A 79 14.51 -8.46 -6.88
N LEU A 80 15.62 -7.72 -6.72
CA LEU A 80 16.15 -6.85 -7.78
C LEU A 80 16.45 -7.63 -9.06
N ASP A 81 17.05 -8.82 -8.93
CA ASP A 81 17.31 -9.72 -10.05
C ASP A 81 16.02 -10.18 -10.75
N MET A 82 14.98 -10.50 -9.99
CA MET A 82 13.67 -10.86 -10.53
C MET A 82 13.01 -9.69 -11.27
N ILE A 83 13.23 -8.45 -10.84
CA ILE A 83 12.69 -7.25 -11.50
C ILE A 83 13.46 -6.97 -12.79
N ASP A 84 14.79 -6.97 -12.74
CA ASP A 84 15.67 -6.72 -13.90
C ASP A 84 15.45 -7.76 -15.00
N ASN A 85 15.23 -9.02 -14.62
CA ASN A 85 14.91 -10.10 -15.55
C ASN A 85 13.41 -10.16 -15.93
N HIS A 86 12.62 -9.14 -15.57
CA HIS A 86 11.18 -9.05 -15.85
C HIS A 86 10.35 -10.25 -15.39
N THR A 87 10.84 -10.99 -14.39
CA THR A 87 10.09 -12.08 -13.75
C THR A 87 8.95 -11.50 -12.91
N ILE A 88 9.17 -10.34 -12.31
CA ILE A 88 8.15 -9.58 -11.57
C ILE A 88 8.24 -8.10 -11.93
N SER A 89 7.11 -7.39 -11.78
CA SER A 89 7.08 -5.93 -11.92
C SER A 89 7.27 -5.27 -10.54
N LEU A 90 8.07 -4.21 -10.51
CA LEU A 90 8.24 -3.36 -9.32
C LEU A 90 6.89 -2.81 -8.80
N LEU A 91 5.96 -2.51 -9.71
CA LEU A 91 4.63 -2.00 -9.37
C LEU A 91 3.71 -3.07 -8.74
N ASN A 92 4.07 -4.34 -8.90
CA ASN A 92 3.35 -5.48 -8.32
C ASN A 92 3.94 -5.90 -6.97
N LEU A 93 4.85 -5.13 -6.40
CA LEU A 93 5.31 -5.36 -5.03
C LEU A 93 4.31 -4.75 -4.04
N SER A 94 4.19 -5.38 -2.88
CA SER A 94 3.49 -4.75 -1.77
C SER A 94 4.23 -3.49 -1.30
N LYS A 95 3.51 -2.61 -0.59
CA LYS A 95 4.11 -1.41 0.02
C LYS A 95 5.20 -1.78 1.04
N LEU A 96 4.99 -2.85 1.81
CA LEU A 96 5.94 -3.29 2.82
C LEU A 96 7.25 -3.73 2.16
N THR A 97 7.18 -4.61 1.14
CA THR A 97 8.36 -5.03 0.39
C THR A 97 9.08 -3.86 -0.27
N MET A 98 8.35 -2.94 -0.90
CA MET A 98 8.94 -1.73 -1.51
C MET A 98 9.69 -0.88 -0.48
N LEU A 99 9.11 -0.70 0.71
CA LEU A 99 9.73 0.08 1.78
C LEU A 99 10.98 -0.62 2.34
N GLU A 100 10.93 -1.92 2.56
CA GLU A 100 12.09 -2.69 3.01
C GLU A 100 13.24 -2.68 2.00
N LEU A 101 12.92 -2.82 0.69
CA LEU A 101 13.89 -2.65 -0.39
C LEU A 101 14.50 -1.24 -0.34
N ALA A 102 13.67 -0.20 -0.34
CA ALA A 102 14.13 1.18 -0.34
C ALA A 102 15.05 1.48 0.84
N LEU A 103 14.70 1.04 2.05
CA LEU A 103 15.54 1.22 3.24
C LEU A 103 16.91 0.54 3.11
N ARG A 104 16.97 -0.66 2.55
CA ARG A 104 18.24 -1.38 2.34
C ARG A 104 19.09 -0.76 1.24
N ILE A 105 18.46 -0.38 0.13
CA ILE A 105 19.11 0.32 -0.97
C ILE A 105 19.70 1.64 -0.47
N LEU A 106 18.92 2.43 0.27
CA LEU A 106 19.34 3.72 0.81
C LEU A 106 20.56 3.58 1.73
N LYS A 107 20.58 2.56 2.61
CA LYS A 107 21.73 2.26 3.48
C LYS A 107 23.01 1.89 2.72
N LYS A 108 22.88 1.49 1.45
CA LYS A 108 23.99 1.03 0.59
C LYS A 108 24.08 1.83 -0.71
N ARG A 109 23.59 3.08 -0.70
CA ARG A 109 23.41 3.88 -1.91
C ARG A 109 24.66 3.95 -2.79
N GLU A 110 25.84 4.09 -2.18
CA GLU A 110 27.12 4.13 -2.90
C GLU A 110 27.49 2.81 -3.57
N GLU A 111 27.10 1.67 -2.98
CA GLU A 111 27.33 0.36 -3.59
C GLU A 111 26.50 0.16 -4.86
N PHE A 112 25.36 0.84 -4.98
CA PHE A 112 24.48 0.84 -6.16
C PHE A 112 24.86 1.91 -7.19
N SER A 113 25.43 3.04 -6.78
CA SER A 113 25.87 4.09 -7.72
C SER A 113 27.14 3.67 -8.46
N GLU A 114 28.14 3.20 -7.71
CA GLU A 114 29.53 3.04 -8.17
C GLU A 114 30.22 1.75 -7.65
N GLY A 115 29.56 0.99 -6.77
CA GLY A 115 30.14 -0.22 -6.17
C GLY A 115 29.65 -1.54 -6.75
N LYS A 116 29.74 -2.60 -5.94
CA LYS A 116 29.47 -3.99 -6.35
C LYS A 116 28.02 -4.28 -6.77
N TYR A 117 27.08 -3.38 -6.49
CA TYR A 117 25.66 -3.51 -6.88
C TYR A 117 25.28 -2.60 -8.04
N GLN A 118 26.25 -1.98 -8.72
CA GLN A 118 26.02 -1.07 -9.83
C GLN A 118 25.17 -1.67 -10.96
N LYS A 119 25.20 -3.00 -11.16
CA LYS A 119 24.34 -3.67 -12.15
C LYS A 119 22.84 -3.49 -11.88
N TYR A 120 22.44 -3.27 -10.63
CA TYR A 120 21.05 -3.07 -10.20
C TYR A 120 20.68 -1.58 -10.07
N LYS A 121 21.55 -0.66 -10.54
CA LYS A 121 21.42 0.79 -10.32
C LYS A 121 20.04 1.31 -10.70
N ASP A 122 19.61 1.09 -11.94
CA ASP A 122 18.40 1.71 -12.47
C ASP A 122 17.15 1.28 -11.68
N THR A 123 17.02 -0.01 -11.40
CA THR A 123 15.93 -0.55 -10.58
C THR A 123 15.98 -0.06 -9.15
N ALA A 124 17.17 0.00 -8.54
CA ALA A 124 17.35 0.48 -7.18
C ALA A 124 16.94 1.96 -7.03
N PHE A 125 17.41 2.82 -7.94
CA PHE A 125 17.08 4.25 -7.92
C PHE A 125 15.61 4.52 -8.31
N THR A 126 15.03 3.70 -9.18
CA THR A 126 13.59 3.76 -9.49
C THR A 126 12.76 3.38 -8.26
N THR A 127 13.17 2.35 -7.50
CA THR A 127 12.52 1.96 -6.24
C THR A 127 12.54 3.11 -5.22
N LEU A 128 13.68 3.76 -5.05
CA LEU A 128 13.81 4.94 -4.18
C LEU A 128 12.89 6.07 -4.64
N HIS A 129 12.90 6.39 -5.94
CA HIS A 129 12.08 7.46 -6.50
C HIS A 129 10.58 7.25 -6.24
N ILE A 130 10.07 6.03 -6.45
CA ILE A 130 8.66 5.71 -6.20
C ILE A 130 8.31 5.93 -4.72
N ILE A 131 9.13 5.44 -3.79
CA ILE A 131 8.90 5.61 -2.36
C ILE A 131 8.98 7.09 -1.95
N GLU A 132 9.94 7.85 -2.46
CA GLU A 132 10.03 9.30 -2.24
C GLU A 132 8.74 10.00 -2.67
N LYS A 133 8.17 9.65 -3.82
CA LYS A 133 6.90 10.20 -4.29
C LYS A 133 5.71 9.81 -3.43
N GLU A 134 5.65 8.58 -2.93
CA GLU A 134 4.61 8.18 -1.98
C GLU A 134 4.72 8.95 -0.66
N VAL A 135 5.93 9.15 -0.14
CA VAL A 135 6.16 9.94 1.10
C VAL A 135 5.75 11.40 0.90
N GLU A 136 6.14 12.03 -0.23
CA GLU A 136 5.71 13.39 -0.56
C GLU A 136 4.18 13.52 -0.59
N VAL A 137 3.48 12.52 -1.14
CA VAL A 137 2.01 12.48 -1.15
C VAL A 137 1.46 12.40 0.27
N LEU A 138 2.02 11.53 1.12
CA LEU A 138 1.59 11.38 2.51
C LEU A 138 1.81 12.66 3.33
N ASP A 139 2.94 13.34 3.14
CA ASP A 139 3.21 14.61 3.81
C ASP A 139 2.22 15.70 3.39
N ARG A 140 1.86 15.76 2.10
CA ARG A 140 0.78 16.64 1.63
C ARG A 140 -0.55 16.32 2.30
N TYR A 141 -0.96 15.04 2.33
CA TYR A 141 -2.19 14.63 3.01
C TYR A 141 -2.19 14.97 4.51
N LYS A 142 -1.05 14.78 5.19
CA LYS A 142 -0.89 15.13 6.60
C LYS A 142 -1.05 16.64 6.83
N LYS A 143 -0.49 17.47 5.94
CA LYS A 143 -0.63 18.92 6.00
C LYS A 143 -2.08 19.35 5.83
N VAL A 144 -2.77 18.84 4.80
CA VAL A 144 -4.19 19.16 4.54
C VAL A 144 -5.08 18.70 5.71
N ARG A 145 -4.85 17.50 6.25
CA ARG A 145 -5.61 17.02 7.41
C ARG A 145 -5.40 17.89 8.64
N LYS A 146 -4.17 18.38 8.85
CA LYS A 146 -3.87 19.33 9.93
C LYS A 146 -4.64 20.63 9.73
N GLU A 147 -4.61 21.21 8.54
CA GLU A 147 -5.36 22.44 8.21
C GLU A 147 -6.87 22.27 8.46
N HIS A 148 -7.45 21.13 8.04
CA HIS A 148 -8.85 20.82 8.32
C HIS A 148 -9.17 20.68 9.81
N ASN A 149 -8.30 20.01 10.58
CA ASN A 149 -8.48 19.91 12.04
C ASN A 149 -8.35 21.28 12.72
N ASP A 150 -7.38 22.10 12.32
CA ASP A 150 -7.20 23.46 12.85
C ASP A 150 -8.43 24.32 12.52
N THR A 151 -9.05 24.15 11.35
CA THR A 151 -10.36 24.73 11.01
C THR A 151 -11.45 24.27 11.96
N VAL A 152 -11.59 22.95 12.17
CA VAL A 152 -12.63 22.39 13.05
C VAL A 152 -12.47 22.91 14.48
N GLU A 153 -11.25 22.97 15.02
CA GLU A 153 -10.97 23.55 16.34
C GLU A 153 -11.36 25.02 16.42
N LEU A 154 -11.03 25.84 15.40
CA LEU A 154 -11.44 27.24 15.33
C LEU A 154 -12.97 27.41 15.31
N ILE A 155 -13.68 26.50 14.64
CA ILE A 155 -15.15 26.48 14.63
C ILE A 155 -15.68 26.15 16.02
N TYR A 156 -15.15 25.11 16.67
CA TYR A 156 -15.55 24.74 18.03
C TYR A 156 -15.29 25.85 19.05
N GLU A 157 -14.13 26.50 19.01
CA GLU A 157 -13.84 27.64 19.89
C GLU A 157 -14.86 28.76 19.70
N LYS A 158 -15.21 29.09 18.45
CA LYS A 158 -16.21 30.11 18.15
C LYS A 158 -17.62 29.71 18.62
N LEU A 159 -18.01 28.44 18.47
CA LEU A 159 -19.31 27.95 18.94
C LEU A 159 -19.41 27.86 20.46
N ILE A 160 -18.31 27.64 21.17
CA ILE A 160 -18.28 27.50 22.64
C ILE A 160 -18.16 28.85 23.34
N HIS A 161 -17.51 29.84 22.72
CA HIS A 161 -17.28 31.15 23.31
C HIS A 161 -18.33 32.21 22.98
N ASP A 162 -19.20 31.98 21.99
CA ASP A 162 -20.39 32.81 21.80
C ASP A 162 -21.52 32.35 22.75
N GLU A 163 -21.76 33.09 23.83
CA GLU A 163 -22.98 32.98 24.66
C GLU A 163 -24.25 33.45 23.91
N THR A 164 -24.28 33.42 22.58
CA THR A 164 -25.31 34.08 21.78
C THR A 164 -26.05 33.09 20.88
N ASN A 165 -27.36 33.34 20.73
CA ASN A 165 -28.45 32.72 19.93
C ASN A 165 -28.14 32.01 18.58
N ILE A 166 -27.06 31.25 18.43
CA ILE A 166 -26.77 30.50 17.21
C ILE A 166 -27.62 29.23 17.17
N THR A 167 -28.46 29.10 16.15
CA THR A 167 -29.33 27.93 15.97
C THR A 167 -28.58 26.77 15.31
N PRO A 168 -28.97 25.51 15.55
CA PRO A 168 -28.37 24.34 14.88
C PRO A 168 -28.32 24.42 13.34
N ASN A 169 -29.28 25.12 12.71
CA ASN A 169 -29.32 25.30 11.26
C ASN A 169 -28.24 26.29 10.77
N GLU A 170 -27.93 27.32 11.53
CA GLU A 170 -26.87 28.27 11.20
C GLU A 170 -25.49 27.61 11.31
N VAL A 171 -25.31 26.76 12.33
CA VAL A 171 -24.12 25.90 12.45
C VAL A 171 -24.00 24.95 11.27
N LEU A 172 -25.09 24.29 10.87
CA LEU A 172 -25.10 23.35 9.75
C LEU A 172 -24.78 24.04 8.42
N THR A 173 -25.41 25.19 8.15
CA THR A 173 -25.18 25.97 6.92
C THR A 173 -23.73 26.42 6.82
N PHE A 174 -23.15 26.87 7.94
CA PHE A 174 -21.76 27.26 8.00
C PHE A 174 -20.81 26.08 7.80
N ILE A 175 -21.08 24.90 8.37
CA ILE A 175 -20.28 23.67 8.12
C ILE A 175 -20.34 23.28 6.64
N GLU A 176 -21.52 23.33 6.02
CA GLU A 176 -21.70 23.01 4.60
C GLU A 176 -21.01 24.00 3.66
N GLU A 177 -20.92 25.27 4.04
CA GLU A 177 -20.17 26.30 3.30
C GLU A 177 -18.65 26.16 3.52
N ALA A 178 -18.22 25.87 4.75
CA ALA A 178 -16.83 25.62 5.11
C ALA A 178 -16.23 24.41 4.38
N ASP A 179 -17.01 23.35 4.17
CA ASP A 179 -16.59 22.16 3.42
C ASP A 179 -16.38 22.44 1.92
N ARG A 180 -16.84 23.59 1.41
CA ARG A 180 -16.78 23.96 -0.03
C ARG A 180 -15.66 24.93 -0.38
N ILE A 181 -14.96 25.49 0.61
CA ILE A 181 -13.95 26.53 0.41
C ILE A 181 -12.61 26.13 1.05
N ASP A 182 -11.50 26.66 0.54
CA ASP A 182 -10.17 26.35 1.10
C ASP A 182 -9.89 27.09 2.43
N PHE A 183 -8.87 26.63 3.15
CA PHE A 183 -8.50 27.13 4.48
C PHE A 183 -8.27 28.65 4.53
N GLU A 184 -7.63 29.21 3.50
CA GLU A 184 -7.30 30.64 3.48
C GLU A 184 -8.53 31.50 3.18
N GLU A 185 -9.45 30.99 2.36
CA GLU A 185 -10.72 31.63 2.06
C GLU A 185 -11.68 31.59 3.27
N LEU A 186 -11.76 30.44 3.96
CA LEU A 186 -12.49 30.31 5.22
C LEU A 186 -11.94 31.25 6.30
N LYS A 187 -10.62 31.34 6.44
CA LYS A 187 -9.97 32.25 7.39
C LYS A 187 -10.29 33.71 7.10
N LYS A 188 -10.33 34.11 5.82
CA LYS A 188 -10.77 35.46 5.42
C LYS A 188 -12.22 35.71 5.79
N ILE A 189 -13.11 34.76 5.54
CA ILE A 189 -14.53 34.88 5.94
C ILE A 189 -14.63 35.00 7.46
N LEU A 190 -13.97 34.14 8.23
CA LEU A 190 -13.99 34.20 9.70
C LEU A 190 -13.45 35.50 10.29
N VAL A 191 -12.48 36.14 9.63
CA VAL A 191 -11.95 37.46 10.02
C VAL A 191 -12.87 38.59 9.55
N PHE A 192 -13.48 38.48 8.37
CA PHE A 192 -14.36 39.49 7.81
C PHE A 192 -15.74 39.51 8.47
N SER A 193 -16.21 38.36 8.95
CA SER A 193 -17.55 38.17 9.51
C SER A 193 -17.74 38.72 10.92
N ASN A 194 -16.68 39.16 11.62
CA ASN A 194 -16.70 39.86 12.92
C ASN A 194 -18.01 39.63 13.71
N ILE A 195 -18.27 38.36 14.04
CA ILE A 195 -19.56 37.89 14.58
C ILE A 195 -19.87 38.75 15.82
N PHE A 196 -21.04 39.36 15.79
CA PHE A 196 -21.28 40.76 16.13
C PHE A 196 -21.02 41.16 17.60
N LEU A 197 -20.21 42.21 17.76
CA LEU A 197 -20.46 43.28 18.72
C LEU A 197 -21.80 43.97 18.36
N ILE A 198 -22.82 43.81 19.21
CA ILE A 198 -23.77 44.81 19.76
C ILE A 198 -24.56 44.13 20.87
#